data_AF-A0A2W4P6D3-F1
#
_entry.id   AF-A0A2W4P6D3-F1
#
_cell.length_a   1.000
_cell.length_b   1.000
_cell.length_c   1.000
_cell.angle_alpha   90.00
_cell.angle_beta   90.00
_cell.angle_gamma   90.00
#
_symmetry.space_group_name_H-M   'P 1'
#
loop_
_entity.id
_entity.type
_entity.pdbx_description
1 polymer ?
#
loop_
_entity_poly.entity_id
_entity_poly.type
_entity_poly.pdbx_seq_one_letter_code
_entity_poly.pdbx_strand_id
1 'polypeptide(L)'
;MLIAAILTSVTVLRSAAIGAASEQAEATPYVRPAFAQTMEELRPAILAAAARHNRPEISGMTDGEFAVVIALLLYNEHFGWLEDDLPPLRALTPFYQAAQVDINRLGGNLSVWPSNLRPSVALEILRNEIPVRDGALVRPLSVAGSRINPAAYTDQRALNAAITAEITQPELAVEYLAANLERGLYRAQHEGVPVSWQTLAAWHNQGIVHPADIRANPTARDYIRRTAAYLPVARALIGGAAGTAANSRPSTRETGSSPGSPSAAAGLRSLQ
;
A
#
# COMPACT_ATOMS: atom_id res chain seq x y z
N MET A 1 31.03 13.97 -0.21
CA MET A 1 31.25 13.44 1.15
C MET A 1 30.11 13.75 2.13
N LEU A 2 29.50 14.95 2.09
CA LEU A 2 28.38 15.31 2.99
C LEU A 2 27.13 14.40 2.82
N ILE A 3 26.76 14.06 1.58
CA ILE A 3 25.60 13.20 1.27
C ILE A 3 25.80 11.77 1.78
N ALA A 4 27.01 11.21 1.63
CA ALA A 4 27.35 9.88 2.13
C ALA A 4 27.31 9.83 3.66
N ALA A 5 27.80 10.86 4.35
CA ALA A 5 27.73 10.95 5.81
C ALA A 5 26.28 11.00 6.32
N ILE A 6 25.39 11.76 5.66
CA ILE A 6 23.97 11.85 6.01
C ILE A 6 23.25 10.50 5.81
N LEU A 7 23.54 9.79 4.70
CA LEU A 7 22.95 8.47 4.42
C LEU A 7 23.37 7.40 5.44
N THR A 8 24.64 7.40 5.85
CA THR A 8 25.14 6.49 6.89
C THR A 8 24.54 6.85 8.25
N SER A 9 24.44 8.14 8.59
CA SER A 9 23.84 8.59 9.84
C SER A 9 22.36 8.22 9.96
N VAL A 10 21.54 8.34 8.89
CA VAL A 10 20.12 7.94 8.92
C VAL A 10 19.97 6.42 9.04
N THR A 11 20.83 5.64 8.39
CA THR A 11 20.82 4.17 8.50
C THR A 11 21.22 3.71 9.90
N VAL A 12 22.23 4.36 10.50
CA VAL A 12 22.67 4.11 11.88
C VAL A 12 21.64 4.57 12.92
N LEU A 13 20.98 5.72 12.71
CA LEU A 13 19.86 6.17 13.52
C LEU A 13 18.67 5.19 13.43
N ARG A 14 18.39 4.65 12.25
CA ARG A 14 17.38 3.60 12.06
C ARG A 14 17.72 2.35 12.89
N SER A 15 18.98 1.90 12.88
CA SER A 15 19.44 0.76 13.69
C SER A 15 19.46 1.03 15.20
N ALA A 16 19.79 2.26 15.62
CA ALA A 16 19.83 2.65 17.03
C ALA A 16 18.42 2.87 17.62
N ALA A 17 17.49 3.42 16.85
CA ALA A 17 16.09 3.56 17.24
C ALA A 17 15.37 2.21 17.37
N ILE A 18 15.75 1.21 16.53
CA ILE A 18 15.28 -0.18 16.64
C ILE A 18 15.67 -0.82 17.99
N GLY A 19 16.75 -0.36 18.63
CA GLY A 19 17.21 -0.88 19.93
C GLY A 19 16.56 -0.22 21.16
N ALA A 20 15.93 0.95 21.02
CA ALA A 20 15.44 1.74 22.15
C ALA A 20 13.91 1.73 22.34
N ALA A 21 13.15 1.26 21.34
CA ALA A 21 11.69 1.22 21.42
C ALA A 21 11.19 -0.10 22.06
N SER A 22 11.42 -0.27 23.37
CA SER A 22 10.68 -1.21 24.20
C SER A 22 9.64 -0.46 25.04
N GLU A 23 8.44 -1.03 25.08
CA GLU A 23 7.28 -0.72 25.95
C GLU A 23 6.35 0.48 25.58
N GLN A 24 5.15 0.08 25.18
CA GLN A 24 3.84 0.70 25.48
C GLN A 24 3.62 2.18 25.15
N ALA A 25 3.07 2.42 23.95
CA ALA A 25 1.84 3.19 23.78
C ALA A 25 1.21 2.79 22.44
N GLU A 26 -0.09 2.58 22.40
CA GLU A 26 -0.88 2.44 21.18
C GLU A 26 -0.91 3.82 20.50
N ALA A 27 0.23 4.22 19.92
CA ALA A 27 0.38 5.52 19.29
C ALA A 27 -0.53 5.55 18.06
N THR A 28 -1.49 6.48 18.07
CA THR A 28 -2.25 6.83 16.87
C THR A 28 -1.25 7.26 15.81
N PRO A 29 -1.15 6.58 14.66
CA PRO A 29 -0.16 6.96 13.66
C PRO A 29 -0.51 8.34 13.12
N TYR A 30 0.48 9.21 13.02
CA TYR A 30 0.28 10.51 12.39
C TYR A 30 0.33 10.35 10.87
N VAL A 31 -0.72 10.83 10.21
CA VAL A 31 -0.77 10.94 8.74
C VAL A 31 -0.75 12.43 8.40
N ARG A 32 0.26 12.84 7.61
CA ARG A 32 0.35 14.23 7.12
C ARG A 32 -0.90 14.56 6.28
N PRO A 33 -1.55 15.72 6.47
CA PRO A 33 -2.72 16.10 5.67
C PRO A 33 -2.49 16.05 4.15
N ALA A 34 -1.34 16.55 3.69
CA ALA A 34 -0.98 16.51 2.27
C ALA A 34 -0.82 15.07 1.76
N PHE A 35 -0.27 14.17 2.57
CA PHE A 35 -0.15 12.77 2.18
C PHE A 35 -1.49 12.02 2.25
N ALA A 36 -2.36 12.36 3.20
CA ALA A 36 -3.73 11.86 3.21
C ALA A 36 -4.45 12.21 1.91
N GLN A 37 -4.30 13.46 1.42
CA GLN A 37 -4.83 13.86 0.12
C GLN A 37 -4.23 13.04 -1.03
N THR A 38 -2.90 12.86 -1.06
CA THR A 38 -2.26 11.99 -2.07
C THR A 38 -2.81 10.55 -2.04
N MET A 39 -3.08 10.00 -0.85
CA MET A 39 -3.64 8.66 -0.71
C MET A 39 -5.10 8.60 -1.22
N GLU A 40 -5.90 9.64 -1.01
CA GLU A 40 -7.24 9.76 -1.61
C GLU A 40 -7.18 9.85 -3.14
N GLU A 41 -6.24 10.63 -3.68
CA GLU A 41 -6.00 10.74 -5.13
C GLU A 41 -5.54 9.40 -5.73
N LEU A 42 -4.71 8.64 -5.01
CA LEU A 42 -4.23 7.31 -5.42
C LEU A 42 -5.26 6.19 -5.22
N ARG A 43 -6.34 6.43 -4.47
CA ARG A 43 -7.34 5.41 -4.14
C ARG A 43 -7.88 4.65 -5.36
N PRO A 44 -8.23 5.29 -6.50
CA PRO A 44 -8.66 4.56 -7.69
C PRO A 44 -7.57 3.64 -8.26
N ALA A 45 -6.32 4.10 -8.28
CA ALA A 45 -5.18 3.30 -8.72
C ALA A 45 -4.94 2.10 -7.80
N ILE A 46 -5.03 2.30 -6.48
CA ILE A 46 -4.89 1.23 -5.47
C ILE A 46 -5.96 0.14 -5.67
N LEU A 47 -7.22 0.54 -5.85
CA LEU A 47 -8.32 -0.39 -6.09
C LEU A 47 -8.13 -1.17 -7.40
N ALA A 48 -7.73 -0.48 -8.46
CA ALA A 48 -7.52 -1.09 -9.77
C ALA A 48 -6.32 -2.05 -9.78
N ALA A 49 -5.23 -1.68 -9.11
CA ALA A 49 -4.05 -2.53 -8.92
C ALA A 49 -4.44 -3.78 -8.12
N ALA A 50 -5.22 -3.62 -7.04
CA ALA A 50 -5.66 -4.75 -6.23
C ALA A 50 -6.49 -5.75 -7.05
N ALA A 51 -7.45 -5.28 -7.85
CA ALA A 51 -8.25 -6.15 -8.71
C ALA A 51 -7.42 -6.90 -9.77
N ARG A 52 -6.32 -6.30 -10.25
CA ARG A 52 -5.41 -6.94 -11.22
C ARG A 52 -4.52 -8.01 -10.57
N HIS A 53 -3.98 -7.71 -9.40
CA HIS A 53 -2.88 -8.45 -8.79
C HIS A 53 -3.30 -9.38 -7.67
N ASN A 54 -4.49 -9.19 -7.10
CA ASN A 54 -5.01 -10.15 -6.15
C ASN A 54 -5.26 -11.49 -6.84
N ARG A 55 -5.02 -12.56 -6.09
CA ARG A 55 -5.30 -13.94 -6.45
C ARG A 55 -6.14 -14.51 -5.30
N PRO A 56 -7.46 -14.28 -5.25
CA PRO A 56 -8.30 -14.64 -4.11
C PRO A 56 -8.17 -16.11 -3.69
N GLU A 57 -7.91 -17.00 -4.64
CA GLU A 57 -7.68 -18.43 -4.44
C GLU A 57 -6.36 -18.74 -3.70
N ILE A 58 -5.41 -17.81 -3.69
CA ILE A 58 -4.13 -17.90 -2.96
C ILE A 58 -4.18 -17.06 -1.69
N SER A 59 -4.62 -15.80 -1.82
CA SER A 59 -4.59 -14.83 -0.73
C SER A 59 -5.66 -15.07 0.32
N GLY A 60 -6.79 -15.67 -0.07
CA GLY A 60 -8.01 -15.73 0.75
C GLY A 60 -8.66 -14.36 0.97
N MET A 61 -8.19 -13.31 0.28
CA MET A 61 -8.64 -11.93 0.41
C MET A 61 -9.52 -11.53 -0.77
N THR A 62 -10.53 -10.71 -0.50
CA THR A 62 -11.20 -9.91 -1.53
C THR A 62 -10.26 -8.84 -2.10
N ASP A 63 -10.56 -8.32 -3.29
CA ASP A 63 -9.76 -7.23 -3.87
C ASP A 63 -9.75 -5.98 -2.98
N GLY A 64 -10.84 -5.73 -2.25
CA GLY A 64 -10.92 -4.65 -1.26
C GLY A 64 -9.97 -4.88 -0.08
N GLU A 65 -9.88 -6.10 0.44
CA GLU A 65 -8.93 -6.44 1.50
C GLU A 65 -7.48 -6.35 1.01
N PHE A 66 -7.20 -6.79 -0.22
CA PHE A 66 -5.88 -6.65 -0.83
C PHE A 66 -5.52 -5.17 -1.08
N ALA A 67 -6.48 -4.34 -1.50
CA ALA A 67 -6.33 -2.89 -1.60
C ALA A 67 -6.00 -2.24 -0.25
N VAL A 68 -6.61 -2.73 0.85
CA VAL A 68 -6.24 -2.31 2.20
C VAL A 68 -4.78 -2.63 2.50
N VAL A 69 -4.27 -3.79 2.09
CA VAL A 69 -2.84 -4.13 2.28
C VAL A 69 -1.93 -3.19 1.48
N ILE A 70 -2.26 -2.87 0.23
CA ILE A 70 -1.49 -1.91 -0.57
C ILE A 70 -1.46 -0.54 0.12
N ALA A 71 -2.63 -0.02 0.51
CA ALA A 71 -2.72 1.27 1.20
C ALA A 71 -1.97 1.27 2.54
N LEU A 72 -2.09 0.19 3.30
CA LEU A 72 -1.42 -0.02 4.58
C LEU A 72 0.10 0.11 4.45
N LEU A 73 0.68 -0.52 3.43
CA LEU A 73 2.12 -0.44 3.18
C LEU A 73 2.53 0.96 2.72
N LEU A 74 1.78 1.61 1.82
CA LEU A 74 2.07 3.00 1.43
C LEU A 74 2.05 3.95 2.62
N TYR A 75 1.09 3.80 3.54
CA TYR A 75 1.03 4.59 4.76
C TYR A 75 2.26 4.40 5.64
N ASN A 76 2.70 3.15 5.83
CA ASN A 76 3.88 2.84 6.64
C ASN A 76 5.21 3.24 5.98
N GLU A 77 5.30 3.18 4.64
CA GLU A 77 6.48 3.58 3.88
C GLU A 77 6.64 5.09 3.75
N HIS A 78 5.57 5.85 3.98
CA HIS A 78 5.69 7.29 4.12
C HIS A 78 6.50 7.61 5.39
N PHE A 79 7.62 8.31 5.22
CA PHE A 79 8.61 8.66 6.25
C PHE A 79 8.08 9.40 7.49
N GLY A 80 6.76 9.63 7.58
CA GLY A 80 6.07 10.30 8.67
C GLY A 80 6.57 9.84 10.05
N TRP A 81 6.62 8.53 10.30
CA TRP A 81 7.03 8.01 11.62
C TRP A 81 8.43 8.46 12.09
N LEU A 82 9.44 8.45 11.20
CA LEU A 82 10.80 8.86 11.55
C LEU A 82 10.90 10.39 11.69
N GLU A 83 10.13 11.11 10.88
CA GLU A 83 10.00 12.56 10.93
C GLU A 83 9.14 13.06 12.10
N ASP A 84 8.38 12.19 12.75
CA ASP A 84 7.59 12.47 13.95
C ASP A 84 8.43 12.26 15.20
N ASP A 85 9.25 11.21 15.23
CA ASP A 85 10.25 10.99 16.28
C ASP A 85 11.37 12.04 16.22
N LEU A 86 11.65 12.59 15.03
CA LEU A 86 12.66 13.62 14.80
C LEU A 86 12.14 14.73 13.86
N PRO A 87 11.32 15.68 14.36
CA PRO A 87 10.75 16.78 13.57
C PRO A 87 11.73 17.56 12.66
N PRO A 88 13.01 17.76 13.02
CA PRO A 88 13.98 18.39 12.13
C PRO A 88 14.23 17.64 10.82
N LEU A 89 14.00 16.32 10.76
CA LEU A 89 14.21 15.51 9.55
C LEU A 89 13.21 15.87 8.43
N ARG A 90 12.08 16.48 8.76
CA ARG A 90 11.05 16.94 7.80
C ARG A 90 11.61 17.84 6.70
N ALA A 91 12.57 18.70 7.05
CA ALA A 91 13.21 19.60 6.10
C ALA A 91 14.21 18.90 5.19
N LEU A 92 14.70 17.71 5.58
CA LEU A 92 15.75 16.96 4.90
C LEU A 92 15.21 15.82 4.03
N THR A 93 14.00 15.33 4.31
CA THR A 93 13.39 14.20 3.59
C THR A 93 13.31 14.38 2.08
N PRO A 94 12.92 15.54 1.52
CA PRO A 94 12.93 15.72 0.06
C PRO A 94 14.35 15.57 -0.54
N PHE A 95 15.37 16.06 0.15
CA PHE A 95 16.76 15.94 -0.28
C PHE A 95 17.27 14.50 -0.19
N TYR A 96 16.86 13.77 0.85
CA TYR A 96 17.20 12.36 1.01
C TYR A 96 16.59 11.51 -0.11
N GLN A 97 15.30 11.71 -0.42
CA GLN A 97 14.62 11.00 -1.49
C GLN A 97 15.25 11.32 -2.86
N ALA A 98 15.55 12.59 -3.13
CA ALA A 98 16.26 12.98 -4.34
C ALA A 98 17.65 12.34 -4.45
N ALA A 99 18.41 12.29 -3.36
CA ALA A 99 19.73 11.65 -3.33
C ALA A 99 19.65 10.14 -3.61
N GLN A 100 18.62 9.44 -3.11
CA GLN A 100 18.42 8.03 -3.43
C GLN A 100 18.18 7.81 -4.93
N VAL A 101 17.35 8.66 -5.55
CA VAL A 101 17.08 8.62 -6.99
C VAL A 101 18.35 8.89 -7.79
N ASP A 102 19.14 9.89 -7.41
CA ASP A 102 20.40 10.22 -8.10
C ASP A 102 21.43 9.11 -7.97
N ILE A 103 21.57 8.49 -6.80
CA ILE A 103 22.44 7.32 -6.60
C ILE A 103 21.99 6.16 -7.51
N ASN A 104 20.69 5.92 -7.64
CA ASN A 104 20.17 4.87 -8.51
C ASN A 104 20.42 5.15 -10.00
N ARG A 105 20.32 6.42 -10.44
CA ARG A 105 20.71 6.84 -11.81
C ARG A 105 22.20 6.61 -12.10
N LEU A 106 23.03 6.57 -11.06
CA LEU A 106 24.45 6.21 -11.14
C LEU A 106 24.70 4.69 -11.06
N GLY A 107 23.64 3.87 -11.03
CA GLY A 107 23.73 2.40 -10.95
C GLY A 107 23.50 1.82 -9.56
N GLY A 108 23.13 2.65 -8.58
CA GLY A 108 22.72 2.20 -7.25
C GLY A 108 21.42 1.37 -7.25
N ASN A 109 21.08 0.84 -6.07
CA ASN A 109 19.91 -0.03 -5.87
C ASN A 109 19.19 0.29 -4.54
N LEU A 110 19.07 1.57 -4.23
CA LEU A 110 18.38 2.05 -3.04
C LEU A 110 16.87 1.98 -3.25
N SER A 111 16.14 1.69 -2.19
CA SER A 111 14.69 1.77 -2.20
C SER A 111 14.23 3.22 -2.36
N VAL A 112 13.26 3.46 -3.23
CA VAL A 112 12.75 4.82 -3.51
C VAL A 112 11.25 4.90 -3.19
N TRP A 113 10.84 6.05 -2.66
CA TRP A 113 9.43 6.41 -2.50
C TRP A 113 8.77 6.49 -3.90
N PRO A 114 7.47 6.17 -4.06
CA PRO A 114 6.43 5.88 -3.06
C PRO A 114 6.45 4.52 -2.36
N SER A 115 6.65 3.43 -3.09
CA SER A 115 6.47 2.07 -2.57
C SER A 115 7.69 1.50 -1.87
N ASN A 116 8.74 2.30 -1.66
CA ASN A 116 10.02 1.88 -1.10
C ASN A 116 10.62 0.65 -1.79
N LEU A 117 10.40 0.53 -3.10
CA LEU A 117 10.93 -0.56 -3.93
C LEU A 117 12.32 -0.19 -4.46
N ARG A 118 13.16 -1.22 -4.56
CA ARG A 118 14.48 -1.11 -5.19
C ARG A 118 14.37 -1.38 -6.70
N PRO A 119 15.20 -0.73 -7.54
CA PRO A 119 15.25 -1.04 -8.97
C PRO A 119 15.45 -2.52 -9.28
N SER A 120 16.25 -3.26 -8.49
CA SER A 120 16.43 -4.71 -8.70
C SER A 120 15.16 -5.51 -8.50
N VAL A 121 14.34 -5.15 -7.50
CA VAL A 121 13.07 -5.84 -7.21
C VAL A 121 12.06 -5.56 -8.33
N ALA A 122 12.02 -4.32 -8.82
CA ALA A 122 11.22 -3.96 -9.99
C ALA A 122 11.71 -4.68 -11.26
N LEU A 123 13.02 -4.86 -11.44
CA LEU A 123 13.57 -5.66 -12.53
C LEU A 123 13.14 -7.13 -12.44
N GLU A 124 13.20 -7.73 -11.25
CA GLU A 124 12.70 -9.11 -11.03
C GLU A 124 11.21 -9.22 -11.38
N ILE A 125 10.38 -8.23 -11.00
CA ILE A 125 8.96 -8.16 -11.40
C ILE A 125 8.83 -8.14 -12.92
N LEU A 126 9.56 -7.25 -13.60
CA LEU A 126 9.53 -7.14 -15.08
C LEU A 126 10.07 -8.39 -15.78
N ARG A 127 10.87 -9.20 -15.09
CA ARG A 127 11.37 -10.50 -15.56
C ARG A 127 10.50 -11.68 -15.17
N ASN A 128 9.36 -11.44 -14.50
CA ASN A 128 8.47 -12.49 -14.03
C ASN A 128 9.10 -13.40 -12.95
N GLU A 129 10.13 -12.92 -12.26
CA GLU A 129 10.96 -13.68 -11.34
C GLU A 129 10.46 -13.55 -9.89
N ILE A 130 10.29 -14.67 -9.20
CA ILE A 130 9.99 -14.74 -7.77
C ILE A 130 11.14 -15.51 -7.11
N PRO A 131 12.00 -14.87 -6.30
CA PRO A 131 13.08 -15.59 -5.63
C PRO A 131 12.47 -16.67 -4.73
N VAL A 132 13.12 -17.83 -4.66
CA VAL A 132 12.88 -18.97 -3.74
C VAL A 132 14.21 -19.42 -3.14
N ARG A 133 14.19 -20.27 -2.10
CA ARG A 133 15.42 -20.71 -1.42
C ARG A 133 16.46 -21.32 -2.37
N ASP A 134 16.00 -22.08 -3.36
CA ASP A 134 16.85 -22.83 -4.29
C ASP A 134 16.80 -22.28 -5.73
N GLY A 135 16.52 -20.98 -5.91
CA GLY A 135 16.52 -20.33 -7.22
C GLY A 135 15.42 -19.29 -7.39
N ALA A 136 14.72 -19.32 -8.53
CA ALA A 136 13.59 -18.44 -8.80
C ALA A 136 12.46 -19.21 -9.49
N LEU A 137 11.22 -18.90 -9.12
CA LEU A 137 10.05 -19.28 -9.90
C LEU A 137 9.83 -18.23 -10.99
N VAL A 138 9.36 -18.68 -12.15
CA VAL A 138 8.88 -17.78 -13.19
C VAL A 138 7.36 -17.85 -13.22
N ARG A 139 6.70 -16.71 -13.04
CA ARG A 139 5.23 -16.55 -13.11
C ARG A 139 4.89 -15.26 -13.85
N PRO A 140 4.00 -15.30 -14.84
CA PRO A 140 3.59 -14.09 -15.55
C PRO A 140 3.09 -13.03 -14.56
N LEU A 141 3.73 -11.87 -14.60
CA LEU A 141 3.39 -10.67 -13.85
C LEU A 141 3.29 -9.53 -14.87
N SER A 142 2.34 -8.63 -14.66
CA SER A 142 2.14 -7.48 -15.54
C SER A 142 2.03 -6.22 -14.71
N VAL A 143 2.88 -5.23 -14.96
CA VAL A 143 2.74 -3.91 -14.34
C VAL A 143 1.98 -3.02 -15.32
N ALA A 144 0.72 -2.73 -15.01
CA ALA A 144 -0.11 -1.92 -15.91
C ALA A 144 0.52 -0.52 -16.09
N GLY A 145 0.64 -0.07 -17.34
CA GLY A 145 1.23 1.22 -17.67
C GLY A 145 2.75 1.26 -17.73
N SER A 146 3.47 0.22 -17.28
CA SER A 146 4.93 0.14 -17.49
C SER A 146 5.26 0.08 -18.98
N ARG A 147 6.32 0.78 -19.37
CA ARG A 147 6.84 0.86 -20.73
C ARG A 147 8.22 0.22 -20.86
N ILE A 148 8.77 -0.30 -19.76
CA ILE A 148 10.10 -0.88 -19.73
C ILE A 148 10.04 -2.31 -20.25
N ASN A 149 10.75 -2.55 -21.34
CA ASN A 149 11.16 -3.88 -21.75
C ASN A 149 12.63 -4.08 -21.34
N PRO A 150 12.95 -4.90 -20.31
CA PRO A 150 14.33 -5.10 -19.88
C PRO A 150 15.27 -5.59 -20.98
N ALA A 151 14.78 -6.38 -21.94
CA ALA A 151 15.59 -6.92 -23.04
C ALA A 151 16.01 -5.85 -24.07
N ALA A 152 15.37 -4.67 -24.06
CA ALA A 152 15.71 -3.56 -24.94
C ALA A 152 16.93 -2.75 -24.45
N TYR A 153 17.42 -3.02 -23.23
CA TYR A 153 18.55 -2.31 -22.63
C TYR A 153 19.80 -3.20 -22.66
N THR A 154 20.88 -2.68 -23.23
CA THR A 154 22.19 -3.33 -23.22
C THR A 154 23.08 -2.89 -22.04
N ASP A 155 22.69 -1.82 -21.36
CA ASP A 155 23.39 -1.26 -20.20
C ASP A 155 22.53 -1.33 -18.95
N GLN A 156 23.05 -1.98 -17.91
CA GLN A 156 22.35 -2.17 -16.63
C GLN A 156 22.10 -0.84 -15.93
N ARG A 157 23.00 0.14 -16.07
CA ARG A 157 22.82 1.45 -15.44
C ARG A 157 21.66 2.22 -16.08
N ALA A 158 21.58 2.24 -17.41
CA ALA A 158 20.45 2.82 -18.14
C ALA A 158 19.12 2.13 -17.78
N LEU A 159 19.12 0.80 -17.66
CA LEU A 159 17.95 0.04 -17.21
C LEU A 159 17.52 0.42 -15.79
N ASN A 160 18.46 0.44 -14.83
CA ASN A 160 18.16 0.84 -13.46
C ASN A 160 17.66 2.28 -13.37
N ALA A 161 18.20 3.19 -14.17
CA ALA A 161 17.74 4.59 -14.24
C ALA A 161 16.31 4.69 -14.79
N ALA A 162 15.98 3.96 -15.85
CA ALA A 162 14.64 3.90 -16.42
C ALA A 162 13.63 3.31 -15.41
N ILE A 163 13.98 2.19 -14.78
CA ILE A 163 13.17 1.56 -13.72
C ILE A 163 12.94 2.55 -12.58
N THR A 164 14.00 3.21 -12.11
CA THR A 164 13.90 4.21 -11.04
C THR A 164 12.90 5.31 -11.41
N ALA A 165 12.96 5.82 -12.64
CA ALA A 165 12.04 6.85 -13.11
C ALA A 165 10.58 6.37 -13.15
N GLU A 166 10.32 5.11 -13.48
CA GLU A 166 8.96 4.53 -13.41
C GLU A 166 8.49 4.35 -11.96
N ILE A 167 9.29 3.71 -11.11
CA ILE A 167 8.87 3.38 -9.73
C ILE A 167 8.77 4.61 -8.81
N THR A 168 9.26 5.78 -9.25
CA THR A 168 9.01 7.06 -8.57
C THR A 168 7.71 7.75 -8.96
N GLN A 169 7.03 7.29 -10.03
CA GLN A 169 5.72 7.84 -10.41
C GLN A 169 4.63 7.24 -9.51
N PRO A 170 3.76 8.05 -8.88
CA PRO A 170 2.81 7.58 -7.86
C PRO A 170 1.95 6.37 -8.26
N GLU A 171 1.29 6.42 -9.42
CA GLU A 171 0.41 5.34 -9.88
C GLU A 171 1.21 4.08 -10.26
N LEU A 172 2.34 4.23 -10.95
CA LEU A 172 3.19 3.07 -11.28
C LEU A 172 3.79 2.45 -10.01
N ALA A 173 4.17 3.24 -9.02
CA ALA A 173 4.67 2.74 -7.75
C ALA A 173 3.64 1.85 -7.04
N VAL A 174 2.35 2.21 -7.13
CA VAL A 174 1.22 1.39 -6.66
C VAL A 174 1.14 0.08 -7.43
N GLU A 175 1.21 0.11 -8.76
CA GLU A 175 1.19 -1.11 -9.59
C GLU A 175 2.39 -2.02 -9.29
N TYR A 176 3.61 -1.47 -9.19
CA TYR A 176 4.80 -2.23 -8.82
C TYR A 176 4.71 -2.80 -7.41
N LEU A 177 4.11 -2.08 -6.45
CA LEU A 177 3.83 -2.60 -5.12
C LEU A 177 2.87 -3.79 -5.19
N ALA A 178 1.75 -3.63 -5.91
CA ALA A 178 0.75 -4.69 -6.06
C ALA A 178 1.34 -5.94 -6.74
N ALA A 179 2.13 -5.76 -7.81
CA ALA A 179 2.87 -6.83 -8.46
C ALA A 179 3.88 -7.50 -7.51
N ASN A 180 4.55 -6.72 -6.65
CA ASN A 180 5.43 -7.29 -5.63
C ASN A 180 4.63 -8.11 -4.61
N LEU A 181 3.45 -7.67 -4.19
CA LEU A 181 2.60 -8.44 -3.27
C LEU A 181 2.09 -9.73 -3.93
N GLU A 182 1.76 -9.70 -5.21
CA GLU A 182 1.41 -10.90 -5.99
C GLU A 182 2.56 -11.92 -6.01
N ARG A 183 3.81 -11.46 -6.15
CA ARG A 183 4.99 -12.34 -5.99
C ARG A 183 5.02 -12.97 -4.61
N GLY A 184 4.66 -12.22 -3.58
CA GLY A 184 4.52 -12.73 -2.21
C GLY A 184 3.45 -13.80 -2.07
N LEU A 185 2.31 -13.67 -2.77
CA LEU A 185 1.28 -14.70 -2.84
C LEU A 185 1.83 -15.99 -3.45
N TYR A 186 2.48 -15.90 -4.61
CA TYR A 186 3.07 -17.07 -5.26
C TYR A 186 4.20 -17.71 -4.44
N ARG A 187 5.02 -16.89 -3.77
CA ARG A 187 6.06 -17.38 -2.86
C ARG A 187 5.46 -18.12 -1.68
N ALA A 188 4.42 -17.57 -1.04
CA ALA A 188 3.73 -18.20 0.07
C ALA A 188 3.06 -19.52 -0.34
N GLN A 189 2.40 -19.54 -1.51
CA GLN A 189 1.80 -20.75 -2.07
C GLN A 189 2.85 -21.84 -2.31
N HIS A 190 3.99 -21.49 -2.90
CA HIS A 190 5.08 -22.43 -3.18
C HIS A 190 5.65 -23.06 -1.90
N GLU A 191 5.75 -22.27 -0.83
CA GLU A 191 6.22 -22.76 0.47
C GLU A 191 5.14 -23.42 1.33
N GLY A 192 3.88 -23.42 0.88
CA GLY A 192 2.76 -23.99 1.63
C GLY A 192 2.46 -23.25 2.93
N VAL A 193 2.70 -21.94 2.98
CA VAL A 193 2.47 -21.11 4.17
C VAL A 193 1.24 -20.22 4.02
N PRO A 194 0.54 -19.90 5.13
CA PRO A 194 -0.65 -19.06 5.07
C PRO A 194 -0.32 -17.62 4.65
N VAL A 195 -1.18 -17.05 3.81
CA VAL A 195 -1.13 -15.63 3.45
C VAL A 195 -1.95 -14.83 4.45
N SER A 196 -1.36 -13.75 4.94
CA SER A 196 -2.03 -12.68 5.68
C SER A 196 -1.41 -11.33 5.30
N TRP A 197 -1.99 -10.22 5.76
CA TRP A 197 -1.36 -8.91 5.55
C TRP A 197 0.02 -8.83 6.20
N GLN A 198 0.26 -9.54 7.32
CA GLN A 198 1.57 -9.63 7.97
C GLN A 198 2.58 -10.40 7.09
N THR A 199 2.15 -11.50 6.46
CA THR A 199 2.97 -12.23 5.49
C THR A 199 3.38 -11.33 4.33
N LEU A 200 2.44 -10.57 3.78
CA LEU A 200 2.68 -9.64 2.67
C LEU A 200 3.55 -8.44 3.07
N ALA A 201 3.40 -7.92 4.28
CA ALA A 201 4.25 -6.87 4.84
C ALA A 201 5.70 -7.36 5.05
N ALA A 202 5.88 -8.55 5.61
CA ALA A 202 7.20 -9.15 5.78
C ALA A 202 7.87 -9.49 4.44
N TRP A 203 7.08 -9.95 3.46
CA TRP A 203 7.56 -10.17 2.10
C TRP A 203 8.05 -8.87 1.47
N HIS A 204 7.24 -7.80 1.53
CA HIS A 204 7.61 -6.51 0.98
C HIS A 204 8.89 -5.94 1.62
N ASN A 205 9.04 -6.09 2.93
CA ASN A 205 10.16 -5.49 3.66
C ASN A 205 11.45 -6.33 3.65
N GLN A 206 11.34 -7.66 3.80
CA GLN A 206 12.47 -8.58 4.01
C GLN A 206 12.51 -9.76 3.03
N GLY A 207 11.53 -9.91 2.13
CA GLY A 207 11.46 -11.07 1.23
C GLY A 207 11.13 -12.39 1.96
N ILE A 208 10.53 -12.32 3.15
CA ILE A 208 10.21 -13.49 4.00
C ILE A 208 8.70 -13.73 3.98
N VAL A 209 8.27 -14.97 3.74
CA VAL A 209 6.86 -15.39 3.86
C VAL A 209 6.62 -16.38 5.01
N HIS A 210 7.63 -17.15 5.41
CA HIS A 210 7.45 -18.22 6.38
C HIS A 210 7.23 -17.68 7.81
N PRO A 211 6.14 -18.04 8.51
CA PRO A 211 5.82 -17.46 9.83
C PRO A 211 6.91 -17.64 10.90
N ALA A 212 7.65 -18.75 10.87
CA ALA A 212 8.75 -18.97 11.81
C ALA A 212 9.90 -17.98 11.57
N ASP A 213 10.22 -17.69 10.31
CA ASP A 213 11.30 -16.78 9.93
C ASP A 213 10.92 -15.33 10.23
N ILE A 214 9.64 -14.98 10.02
CA ILE A 214 9.09 -13.69 10.44
C ILE A 214 9.26 -13.49 11.95
N ARG A 215 8.91 -14.50 12.77
CA ARG A 215 9.07 -14.42 14.23
C ARG A 215 10.54 -14.35 14.66
N ALA A 216 11.43 -15.03 13.95
CA ALA A 216 12.85 -15.04 14.23
C ALA A 216 13.56 -13.75 13.81
N ASN A 217 13.00 -12.96 12.89
CA ASN A 217 13.59 -11.74 12.36
C ASN A 217 13.09 -10.48 13.11
N PRO A 218 13.92 -9.80 13.94
CA PRO A 218 13.50 -8.61 14.68
C PRO A 218 13.05 -7.45 13.77
N THR A 219 13.68 -7.29 12.60
CA THR A 219 13.35 -6.22 11.65
C THR A 219 11.97 -6.44 11.05
N ALA A 220 11.65 -7.68 10.65
CA ALA A 220 10.32 -8.02 10.14
C ALA A 220 9.23 -7.81 11.20
N ARG A 221 9.49 -8.22 12.45
CA ARG A 221 8.55 -8.01 13.56
C ARG A 221 8.28 -6.54 13.84
N ASP A 222 9.33 -5.73 13.92
CA ASP A 222 9.16 -4.29 14.13
C ASP A 222 8.41 -3.63 12.97
N TYR A 223 8.76 -4.00 11.74
CA TYR A 223 8.06 -3.51 10.55
C TYR A 223 6.56 -3.84 10.59
N ILE A 224 6.19 -5.09 10.88
CA ILE A 224 4.79 -5.50 11.02
C ILE A 224 4.09 -4.72 12.14
N ARG A 225 4.74 -4.57 13.29
CA ARG A 225 4.21 -3.82 14.44
C ARG A 225 3.90 -2.36 14.07
N ARG A 226 4.85 -1.66 13.44
CA ARG A 226 4.67 -0.25 13.01
C ARG A 226 3.60 -0.13 11.93
N THR A 227 3.59 -1.08 10.99
CA THR A 227 2.58 -1.14 9.93
C THR A 227 1.17 -1.29 10.51
N ALA A 228 0.99 -2.12 11.54
CA ALA A 228 -0.31 -2.39 12.17
C ALA A 228 -1.04 -1.11 12.62
N ALA A 229 -0.30 -0.09 13.05
CA ALA A 229 -0.86 1.18 13.53
C ALA A 229 -1.73 1.85 12.44
N TYR A 230 -1.35 1.72 11.16
CA TYR A 230 -2.04 2.36 10.03
C TYR A 230 -3.24 1.57 9.50
N LEU A 231 -3.55 0.40 10.06
CA LEU A 231 -4.65 -0.44 9.59
C LEU A 231 -6.03 0.26 9.63
N PRO A 232 -6.41 1.04 10.67
CA PRO A 232 -7.67 1.75 10.69
C PRO A 232 -7.78 2.79 9.56
N VAL A 233 -6.73 3.58 9.31
CA VAL A 233 -6.75 4.61 8.26
C VAL A 233 -6.74 4.01 6.85
N ALA A 234 -5.99 2.91 6.64
CA ALA A 234 -6.01 2.18 5.37
C ALA A 234 -7.40 1.60 5.06
N ARG A 235 -8.09 1.04 6.07
CA ARG A 235 -9.47 0.56 5.94
C ARG A 235 -10.45 1.68 5.63
N ALA A 236 -10.32 2.82 6.31
CA ALA A 236 -11.18 3.98 6.09
C ALA A 236 -11.04 4.52 4.65
N LEU A 237 -9.80 4.67 4.17
CA LEU A 237 -9.51 5.06 2.79
C LEU A 237 -10.22 4.15 1.79
N ILE A 238 -10.03 2.83 1.90
CA ILE A 238 -10.61 1.89 0.93
C ILE A 238 -12.13 1.76 1.08
N GLY A 239 -12.65 1.74 2.31
CA GLY A 239 -14.08 1.60 2.60
C GLY A 239 -14.94 2.84 2.28
N GLY A 240 -14.34 4.01 2.10
CA GLY A 240 -15.03 5.31 1.97
C GLY A 240 -15.98 5.50 0.78
N ALA A 241 -16.15 4.54 -0.14
CA ALA A 241 -17.03 4.67 -1.31
C ALA A 241 -18.43 4.02 -1.19
N ALA A 242 -18.92 3.72 0.01
CA ALA A 242 -20.33 3.37 0.21
C ALA A 242 -21.23 4.58 0.56
N GLY A 243 -20.68 5.79 0.70
CA GLY A 243 -21.37 6.93 1.32
C GLY A 243 -21.85 8.07 0.41
N THR A 244 -21.52 8.10 -0.89
CA THR A 244 -21.71 9.32 -1.71
C THR A 244 -22.44 9.11 -3.05
N ALA A 245 -23.04 7.94 -3.29
CA ALA A 245 -23.84 7.67 -4.49
C ALA A 245 -25.31 7.31 -4.20
N ALA A 246 -25.84 7.66 -3.01
CA ALA A 246 -27.22 7.35 -2.60
C ALA A 246 -28.03 8.59 -2.20
N ASN A 247 -27.69 9.78 -2.70
CA ASN A 247 -28.53 10.98 -2.55
C ASN A 247 -28.84 11.61 -3.91
N SER A 248 -29.51 10.83 -4.75
CA SER A 248 -30.20 11.31 -5.95
C SER A 248 -31.45 10.47 -6.16
N ARG A 249 -32.40 10.61 -5.25
CA ARG A 249 -33.82 10.34 -5.54
C ARG A 249 -34.63 11.50 -4.94
N PRO A 250 -35.37 12.27 -5.74
CA PRO A 250 -36.44 13.09 -5.21
C PRO A 250 -37.51 12.13 -4.68
N SER A 251 -37.65 12.07 -3.36
CA SER A 251 -38.79 11.39 -2.74
C SER A 251 -40.00 12.29 -2.88
N THR A 252 -40.76 12.11 -3.97
CA THR A 252 -42.19 12.43 -3.95
C THR A 252 -42.87 11.50 -2.96
N ARG A 253 -43.25 12.03 -1.80
CA ARG A 253 -44.34 11.44 -1.03
C ARG A 253 -45.14 12.50 -0.31
N GLU A 254 -46.38 12.61 -0.78
CA GLU A 254 -47.56 12.96 0.00
C GLU A 254 -47.45 12.41 1.43
N THR A 255 -47.84 13.22 2.42
CA THR A 255 -48.90 12.89 3.37
C THR A 255 -49.16 14.09 4.27
N GLY A 256 -50.43 14.45 4.43
CA GLY A 256 -50.87 15.47 5.38
C GLY A 256 -52.36 15.35 5.64
N SER A 257 -52.76 14.22 6.23
CA SER A 257 -54.12 13.99 6.74
C SER A 257 -54.43 14.94 7.89
N SER A 258 -55.57 15.64 7.79
CA SER A 258 -56.20 16.44 8.84
C SER A 258 -57.04 15.55 9.79
N PRO A 259 -57.18 15.91 11.08
CA PRO A 259 -58.26 15.39 11.92
C PRO A 259 -59.28 16.48 12.30
N GLY A 260 -60.57 16.16 12.22
CA GLY A 260 -61.64 17.01 12.76
C GLY A 260 -63.03 16.67 12.23
N SER A 261 -63.72 15.73 12.87
CA SER A 261 -65.19 15.51 12.79
C SER A 261 -65.97 16.73 13.33
N PRO A 262 -67.33 16.80 13.32
CA PRO A 262 -68.35 15.86 12.81
C PRO A 262 -69.50 16.53 12.01
N SER A 263 -70.34 15.76 11.32
CA SER A 263 -71.81 15.98 11.36
C SER A 263 -72.61 14.90 10.63
N ALA A 264 -73.57 14.34 11.37
CA ALA A 264 -74.93 13.95 10.98
C ALA A 264 -75.21 13.04 9.77
N ALA A 265 -75.74 11.87 10.14
CA ALA A 265 -77.08 11.37 9.78
C ALA A 265 -77.34 10.77 8.38
N ALA A 266 -77.96 9.58 8.45
CA ALA A 266 -79.01 9.03 7.59
C ALA A 266 -78.71 8.99 6.09
N GLY A 267 -78.64 7.83 5.44
CA GLY A 267 -79.49 6.68 5.60
C GLY A 267 -79.92 6.22 4.21
N LEU A 268 -80.32 4.96 4.12
CA LEU A 268 -81.13 4.35 3.06
C LEU A 268 -80.43 3.96 1.74
N ARG A 269 -80.47 2.64 1.55
CA ARG A 269 -80.96 1.91 0.36
C ARG A 269 -80.01 1.69 -0.82
N SER A 270 -79.49 0.47 -0.83
CA SER A 270 -79.76 -0.59 -1.82
C SER A 270 -79.86 -0.24 -3.31
N LEU A 271 -78.99 -0.95 -4.06
CA LEU A 271 -79.23 -1.59 -5.37
C LEU A 271 -79.53 -0.67 -6.56
N GLN A 272 -78.55 -0.47 -7.43
CA GLN A 272 -78.32 -1.28 -8.65
C GLN A 272 -76.94 -0.97 -9.23
#